data_AF-A0A2V8FA33-F1
#
_entry.id   AF-A0A2V8FA33-F1
#
_cell.length_a   1.000
_cell.length_b   1.000
_cell.length_c   1.000
_cell.angle_alpha   90.00
_cell.angle_beta   90.00
_cell.angle_gamma   90.00
#
_symmetry.space_group_name_H-M   'P 1'
#
loop_
_entity.id
_entity.type
_entity.pdbx_description
1 polymer ?
#
loop_
_entity_poly.entity_id
_entity_poly.type
_entity_poly.pdbx_seq_one_letter_code
_entity_poly.pdbx_strand_id
1 'polypeptide(L)'
;MVDLLGHAAAQPADPLMPYRAQRDAYIETYRVEGRIDRERLIPLATELAALVQSSTGETRVRGLLELGTVRRLANEFPRAVATLTEAAQTAEAADLRDVAFEAWIGVARAHEYGTSDHGAAAIAFERAVDAAGEHPTAKQRADLAGYRAQLEIGRGETETGIIDALRAVALAVEPKDRFYAELDLADGLQKLAESCDYRPLIDAKSSEDGTDTYAACRRAVAAARTAYERAATTAAPLGWTHLVNETRGFQNRLNLRRQLIEMRAKGDALKLEPVFHPRSIGDVLVSREFEAGASTLGDTPMLANLIESVVAEADAQRGRPDARSLYLHGLTKDIRHAGPEAAAQYYAAAAELLGAERRGFFDPRRRGTVIENRGEIVRDLALRLLALGREADAFVAFESVRARGLGELASVLARPDVTADDRAWLAELLMLEARAGAIEQRIVAEMVASGQRSARRSACPAALE
;
A
#
# COMPACT_ATOMS: atom_id res chain seq x y z
N MET A 1 -56.42 0.38 44.73
CA MET A 1 -55.11 -0.28 44.88
C MET A 1 -54.51 -0.32 43.49
N VAL A 2 -53.37 0.34 43.33
CA VAL A 2 -52.89 1.00 42.10
C VAL A 2 -52.34 0.01 41.07
N ASP A 3 -52.81 0.16 39.82
CA ASP A 3 -52.20 -0.42 38.61
C ASP A 3 -50.82 0.18 38.39
N LEU A 4 -49.79 -0.66 38.46
CA LEU A 4 -48.41 -0.35 38.04
C LEU A 4 -48.16 -1.02 36.69
N LEU A 5 -48.72 -0.47 35.62
CA LEU A 5 -48.29 -0.74 34.25
C LEU A 5 -47.15 0.21 33.90
N GLY A 6 -45.93 -0.23 34.24
CA GLY A 6 -44.70 0.40 33.78
C GLY A 6 -44.66 0.38 32.25
N HIS A 7 -44.87 1.53 31.63
CA HIS A 7 -44.63 1.75 30.22
C HIS A 7 -43.11 1.71 30.00
N ALA A 8 -42.61 0.59 29.46
CA ALA A 8 -41.28 0.56 28.86
C ALA A 8 -41.29 1.55 27.69
N ALA A 9 -40.68 2.72 27.88
CA ALA A 9 -40.47 3.67 26.79
C ALA A 9 -39.63 2.98 25.71
N ALA A 10 -40.21 2.77 24.53
CA ALA A 10 -39.50 2.27 23.38
C ALA A 10 -38.30 3.20 23.11
N GLN A 11 -37.09 2.63 23.07
CA GLN A 11 -35.92 3.40 22.64
C GLN A 11 -36.22 4.01 21.26
N PRO A 12 -35.98 5.32 21.07
CA PRO A 12 -36.17 5.93 19.76
C PRO A 12 -35.29 5.20 18.74
N ALA A 13 -35.88 4.85 17.59
CA ALA A 13 -35.18 4.15 16.53
C ALA A 13 -33.95 4.97 16.09
N ASP A 14 -32.78 4.32 15.97
CA ASP A 14 -31.55 4.96 15.48
C ASP A 14 -31.80 5.48 14.04
N PRO A 15 -31.82 6.81 13.82
CA PRO A 15 -32.12 7.39 12.51
C PRO A 15 -31.04 7.05 11.47
N LEU A 16 -29.87 6.57 11.88
CA LEU A 16 -28.78 6.17 10.99
C LEU A 16 -28.85 4.71 10.53
N MET A 17 -29.64 3.87 11.20
CA MET A 17 -29.77 2.45 10.88
C MET A 17 -30.09 2.16 9.40
N PRO A 18 -31.08 2.81 8.76
CA PRO A 18 -31.38 2.52 7.34
C PRO A 18 -30.23 2.88 6.40
N TYR A 19 -29.46 3.91 6.73
CA TYR A 19 -28.31 4.34 5.91
C TYR A 19 -27.13 3.38 6.04
N ARG A 20 -26.82 2.94 7.26
CA ARG A 20 -25.81 1.91 7.52
C ARG A 20 -26.16 0.60 6.82
N ALA A 21 -27.41 0.18 6.87
CA ALA A 21 -27.88 -1.03 6.18
C ALA A 21 -27.67 -0.94 4.66
N GLN A 22 -27.92 0.22 4.05
CA GLN A 22 -27.67 0.44 2.62
C GLN A 22 -26.17 0.43 2.28
N ARG A 23 -25.33 1.09 3.08
CA ARG A 23 -23.87 1.05 2.94
C ARG A 23 -23.35 -0.39 3.06
N ASP A 24 -23.79 -1.11 4.08
CA ASP A 24 -23.33 -2.47 4.35
C ASP A 24 -23.79 -3.42 3.24
N ALA A 25 -25.01 -3.26 2.70
CA ALA A 25 -25.47 -4.00 1.54
C ALA A 25 -24.64 -3.71 0.27
N TYR A 26 -24.20 -2.47 0.08
CA TYR A 26 -23.27 -2.10 -1.01
C TYR A 26 -21.92 -2.82 -0.86
N ILE A 27 -21.33 -2.76 0.34
CA ILE A 27 -20.04 -3.44 0.62
C ILE A 27 -20.19 -4.95 0.43
N GLU A 28 -21.29 -5.53 0.91
CA GLU A 28 -21.54 -6.97 0.81
C GLU A 28 -21.76 -7.42 -0.64
N THR A 29 -22.44 -6.60 -1.46
CA THR A 29 -22.57 -6.85 -2.90
C THR A 29 -21.20 -6.97 -3.56
N TYR A 30 -20.25 -6.08 -3.23
CA TYR A 30 -18.88 -6.18 -3.75
C TYR A 30 -18.18 -7.45 -3.25
N ARG A 31 -18.30 -7.78 -1.96
CA ARG A 31 -17.64 -8.97 -1.38
C ARG A 31 -18.12 -10.29 -2.00
N VAL A 32 -19.40 -10.35 -2.36
CA VAL A 32 -20.03 -11.55 -2.93
C VAL A 32 -19.88 -11.58 -4.46
N GLU A 33 -20.19 -10.49 -5.14
CA GLU A 33 -20.34 -10.44 -6.61
C GLU A 33 -19.17 -9.73 -7.32
N GLY A 34 -18.37 -8.92 -6.61
CA GLY A 34 -17.35 -8.05 -7.20
C GLY A 34 -17.93 -6.82 -7.89
N ARG A 35 -19.23 -6.60 -7.78
CA ARG A 35 -19.91 -5.49 -8.46
C ARG A 35 -19.78 -4.19 -7.67
N ILE A 36 -19.25 -3.17 -8.35
CA ILE A 36 -19.12 -1.80 -7.82
C ILE A 36 -20.19 -0.93 -8.49
N ASP A 37 -21.30 -0.69 -7.80
CA ASP A 37 -22.42 0.13 -8.29
C ASP A 37 -22.47 1.48 -7.56
N ARG A 38 -21.59 2.41 -8.00
CA ARG A 38 -21.42 3.72 -7.34
C ARG A 38 -22.65 4.60 -7.45
N GLU A 39 -23.48 4.40 -8.47
CA GLU A 39 -24.70 5.19 -8.66
C GLU A 39 -25.67 5.03 -7.49
N ARG A 40 -25.66 3.86 -6.82
CA ARG A 40 -26.44 3.62 -5.59
C ARG A 40 -25.98 4.45 -4.38
N LEU A 41 -24.74 4.93 -4.37
CA LEU A 41 -24.20 5.72 -3.26
C LEU A 41 -24.54 7.20 -3.36
N ILE A 42 -24.85 7.71 -4.56
CA ILE A 42 -25.21 9.12 -4.80
C ILE A 42 -26.50 9.53 -4.05
N PRO A 43 -27.64 8.82 -4.19
CA PRO A 43 -28.85 9.18 -3.45
C PRO A 43 -28.64 9.02 -1.94
N LEU A 44 -27.93 7.96 -1.52
CA LEU A 44 -27.57 7.72 -0.12
C LEU A 44 -26.77 8.89 0.49
N ALA A 45 -25.76 9.41 -0.22
CA ALA A 45 -24.99 10.57 0.22
C ALA A 45 -25.85 11.85 0.30
N THR A 46 -26.81 12.00 -0.61
CA THR A 46 -27.72 13.16 -0.63
C THR A 46 -28.66 13.14 0.56
N GLU A 47 -29.25 11.99 0.86
CA GLU A 47 -30.15 11.82 2.02
C GLU A 47 -29.41 11.98 3.34
N LEU A 48 -28.20 11.41 3.47
CA LEU A 48 -27.34 11.59 4.64
C LEU A 48 -26.95 13.05 4.84
N ALA A 49 -26.67 13.80 3.76
CA ALA A 49 -26.40 15.23 3.86
C ALA A 49 -27.61 16.02 4.39
N ALA A 50 -28.83 15.70 3.94
CA ALA A 50 -30.05 16.31 4.46
C ALA A 50 -30.32 15.95 5.93
N LEU A 51 -30.06 14.70 6.34
CA LEU A 51 -30.13 14.28 7.73
C LEU A 51 -29.14 15.06 8.60
N VAL A 52 -27.87 15.17 8.17
CA VAL A 52 -26.84 15.93 8.89
C VAL A 52 -27.23 17.39 9.07
N GLN A 53 -27.79 18.02 8.03
CA GLN A 53 -28.22 19.42 8.08
C GLN A 53 -29.39 19.66 9.04
N SER A 54 -30.30 18.68 9.16
CA SER A 54 -31.47 18.76 10.04
C SER A 54 -31.24 18.24 11.45
N SER A 55 -30.09 17.59 11.71
CA SER A 55 -29.74 17.00 12.99
C SER A 55 -28.83 17.89 13.82
N THR A 56 -28.80 17.66 15.13
CA THR A 56 -27.87 18.31 16.08
C THR A 56 -27.28 17.27 17.03
N GLY A 57 -26.30 17.66 17.85
CA GLY A 57 -25.68 16.79 18.85
C GLY A 57 -25.08 15.51 18.26
N GLU A 58 -25.15 14.41 19.01
CA GLU A 58 -24.57 13.11 18.65
C GLU A 58 -25.08 12.58 17.30
N THR A 59 -26.36 12.74 16.99
CA THR A 59 -26.94 12.31 15.70
C THR A 59 -26.26 12.99 14.52
N ARG A 60 -25.99 14.30 14.61
CA ARG A 60 -25.27 15.02 13.56
C ARG A 60 -23.85 14.50 13.38
N VAL A 61 -23.13 14.26 14.48
CA VAL A 61 -21.74 13.77 14.45
C VAL A 61 -21.65 12.39 13.82
N ARG A 62 -22.50 11.45 14.27
CA ARG A 62 -22.55 10.10 13.69
C ARG A 62 -23.04 10.13 12.24
N GLY A 63 -23.92 11.06 11.88
CA GLY A 63 -24.34 11.29 10.49
C GLY A 63 -23.22 11.81 9.60
N LEU A 64 -22.36 12.71 10.11
CA LEU A 64 -21.17 13.17 9.39
C LEU A 64 -20.20 12.02 9.12
N LEU A 65 -19.94 11.17 10.12
CA LEU A 65 -19.11 9.97 9.95
C LEU A 65 -19.66 9.05 8.84
N GLU A 66 -20.97 8.80 8.84
CA GLU A 66 -21.64 7.97 7.85
C GLU A 66 -21.56 8.60 6.44
N LEU A 67 -21.88 9.89 6.32
CA LEU A 67 -21.80 10.64 5.06
C LEU A 67 -20.38 10.62 4.49
N GLY A 68 -19.38 10.86 5.34
CA GLY A 68 -17.98 10.81 4.97
C GLY A 68 -17.55 9.43 4.47
N THR A 69 -18.03 8.37 5.12
CA THR A 69 -17.78 6.98 4.71
C THR A 69 -18.40 6.68 3.35
N VAL A 70 -19.65 7.06 3.13
CA VAL A 70 -20.34 6.89 1.84
C VAL A 70 -19.64 7.66 0.72
N ARG A 71 -19.25 8.92 0.97
CA ARG A 71 -18.47 9.73 0.01
C ARG A 71 -17.15 9.08 -0.35
N ARG A 72 -16.45 8.48 0.61
CA ARG A 72 -15.21 7.73 0.35
C ARG A 72 -15.47 6.52 -0.56
N LEU A 73 -16.53 5.74 -0.29
CA LEU A 73 -16.90 4.59 -1.13
C LEU A 73 -17.36 5.01 -2.54
N ALA A 74 -17.89 6.22 -2.69
CA ALA A 74 -18.25 6.82 -3.97
C ALA A 74 -17.05 7.46 -4.72
N ASN A 75 -15.82 7.31 -4.22
CA ASN A 75 -14.59 7.96 -4.71
C ASN A 75 -14.63 9.52 -4.66
N GLU A 76 -15.48 10.12 -3.84
CA GLU A 76 -15.50 11.58 -3.60
C GLU A 76 -14.46 11.97 -2.54
N PHE A 77 -13.20 11.55 -2.71
CA PHE A 77 -12.17 11.60 -1.66
C PHE A 77 -11.95 12.99 -1.02
N PRO A 78 -11.83 14.10 -1.78
CA PRO A 78 -11.67 15.42 -1.16
C PRO A 78 -12.86 15.80 -0.27
N ARG A 79 -14.08 15.46 -0.67
CA ARG A 79 -15.29 15.71 0.13
C ARG A 79 -15.36 14.77 1.32
N ALA A 80 -14.94 13.52 1.17
CA ALA A 80 -14.85 12.56 2.26
C ALA A 80 -13.86 13.04 3.33
N VAL A 81 -12.66 13.49 2.94
CA VAL A 81 -11.67 14.07 3.86
C VAL A 81 -12.27 15.23 4.64
N ALA A 82 -12.90 16.19 3.95
CA ALA A 82 -13.50 17.35 4.60
C ALA A 82 -14.60 16.94 5.61
N THR A 83 -15.52 16.06 5.20
CA THR A 83 -16.63 15.62 6.06
C THR A 83 -16.18 14.76 7.24
N LEU A 84 -15.22 13.85 7.04
CA LEU A 84 -14.69 13.00 8.11
C LEU A 84 -13.85 13.82 9.09
N THR A 85 -13.13 14.85 8.62
CA THR A 85 -12.42 15.79 9.49
C THR A 85 -13.40 16.58 10.37
N GLU A 86 -14.50 17.09 9.78
CA GLU A 86 -15.57 17.74 10.55
C GLU A 86 -16.19 16.77 11.58
N ALA A 87 -16.45 15.52 11.18
CA ALA A 87 -16.97 14.49 12.07
C ALA A 87 -16.03 14.26 13.26
N ALA A 88 -14.73 14.10 13.00
CA ALA A 88 -13.73 13.82 14.03
C ALA A 88 -13.60 14.99 15.02
N GLN A 89 -13.43 16.22 14.51
CA GLN A 89 -13.30 17.42 15.34
C GLN A 89 -14.55 17.68 16.18
N THR A 90 -15.74 17.47 15.60
CA THR A 90 -17.01 17.65 16.34
C THR A 90 -17.19 16.54 17.38
N ALA A 91 -16.77 15.31 17.08
CA ALA A 91 -16.78 14.20 18.02
C ALA A 91 -15.84 14.45 19.21
N GLU A 92 -14.62 14.93 18.97
CA GLU A 92 -13.67 15.33 20.01
C GLU A 92 -14.24 16.41 20.92
N ALA A 93 -14.83 17.46 20.32
CA ALA A 93 -15.45 18.56 21.07
C ALA A 93 -16.66 18.09 21.92
N ALA A 94 -17.30 16.99 21.53
CA ALA A 94 -18.42 16.37 22.24
C ALA A 94 -18.01 15.18 23.14
N ASP A 95 -16.71 14.91 23.29
CA ASP A 95 -16.13 13.74 23.99
C ASP A 95 -16.67 12.37 23.51
N LEU A 96 -17.04 12.29 22.22
CA LEU A 96 -17.45 11.06 21.54
C LEU A 96 -16.23 10.34 20.96
N ARG A 97 -15.36 9.82 21.83
CA ARG A 97 -14.05 9.26 21.46
C ARG A 97 -14.11 8.10 20.47
N ASP A 98 -15.14 7.24 20.56
CA ASP A 98 -15.37 6.14 19.60
C ASP A 98 -15.62 6.67 18.19
N VAL A 99 -16.41 7.74 18.07
CA VAL A 99 -16.74 8.36 16.79
C VAL A 99 -15.54 9.13 16.23
N ALA A 100 -14.79 9.84 17.09
CA ALA A 100 -13.56 10.52 16.71
C ALA A 100 -12.52 9.54 16.15
N PHE A 101 -12.33 8.40 16.82
CA PHE A 101 -11.45 7.33 16.37
C PHE A 101 -11.80 6.85 14.95
N GLU A 102 -13.06 6.43 14.72
CA GLU A 102 -13.51 5.91 13.43
C GLU A 102 -13.43 6.99 12.33
N ALA A 103 -13.73 8.24 12.67
CA ALA A 103 -13.63 9.36 11.74
C ALA A 103 -12.18 9.63 11.32
N TRP A 104 -11.22 9.63 12.26
CA TRP A 104 -9.80 9.80 11.95
C TRP A 104 -9.23 8.65 11.12
N ILE A 105 -9.60 7.39 11.42
CA ILE A 105 -9.28 6.24 10.54
C ILE A 105 -9.87 6.46 9.14
N GLY A 106 -11.09 6.98 9.05
CA GLY A 106 -11.73 7.34 7.79
C GLY A 106 -10.96 8.40 7.00
N VAL A 107 -10.52 9.48 7.66
CA VAL A 107 -9.69 10.54 7.06
C VAL A 107 -8.40 9.94 6.53
N ALA A 108 -7.72 9.13 7.33
CA ALA A 108 -6.48 8.50 6.94
C ALA A 108 -6.66 7.62 5.69
N ARG A 109 -7.70 6.78 5.66
CA ARG A 109 -8.04 5.94 4.49
C ARG A 109 -8.37 6.77 3.25
N ALA A 110 -9.08 7.89 3.41
CA ALA A 110 -9.39 8.78 2.28
C ALA A 110 -8.12 9.44 1.72
N HIS A 111 -7.13 9.73 2.56
CA HIS A 111 -5.83 10.19 2.12
C HIS A 111 -5.02 9.10 1.42
N GLU A 112 -4.86 7.95 2.06
CA GLU A 112 -4.05 6.82 1.56
C GLU A 112 -4.54 6.33 0.20
N TYR A 113 -5.84 5.99 0.08
CA TYR A 113 -6.39 5.37 -1.13
C TYR A 113 -6.86 6.38 -2.16
N GLY A 114 -7.16 7.61 -1.73
CA GLY A 114 -7.91 8.57 -2.51
C GLY A 114 -7.07 9.72 -3.04
N THR A 115 -6.49 10.50 -2.11
CA THR A 115 -5.68 11.68 -2.48
C THR A 115 -4.22 11.35 -2.69
N SER A 116 -3.76 10.19 -2.22
CA SER A 116 -2.37 9.73 -2.20
C SER A 116 -1.45 10.65 -1.39
N ASP A 117 -2.01 11.27 -0.34
CA ASP A 117 -1.25 12.09 0.62
C ASP A 117 -0.89 11.25 1.85
N HIS A 118 0.20 10.49 1.75
CA HIS A 118 0.63 9.57 2.80
C HIS A 118 1.02 10.28 4.12
N GLY A 119 1.42 11.55 4.03
CA GLY A 119 1.73 12.40 5.19
C GLY A 119 0.49 12.78 5.97
N ALA A 120 -0.52 13.31 5.27
CA ALA A 120 -1.81 13.58 5.87
C ALA A 120 -2.48 12.31 6.41
N ALA A 121 -2.30 11.17 5.73
CA ALA A 121 -2.75 9.87 6.24
C ALA A 121 -2.06 9.49 7.57
N ALA A 122 -0.74 9.73 7.69
CA ALA A 122 0.00 9.50 8.93
C ALA A 122 -0.53 10.37 10.07
N ILE A 123 -0.70 11.66 9.83
CA ILE A 123 -1.20 12.62 10.83
C ILE A 123 -2.60 12.23 11.30
N ALA A 124 -3.48 11.88 10.36
CA ALA A 124 -4.82 11.41 10.71
C ALA A 124 -4.79 10.09 11.50
N PHE A 125 -3.86 9.19 11.19
CA PHE A 125 -3.67 7.96 11.97
C PHE A 125 -3.23 8.24 13.41
N GLU A 126 -2.25 9.11 13.62
CA GLU A 126 -1.82 9.50 14.98
C GLU A 126 -2.98 10.12 15.77
N ARG A 127 -3.82 10.95 15.14
CA ARG A 127 -5.03 11.45 15.79
C ARG A 127 -6.04 10.35 16.13
N ALA A 128 -6.12 9.29 15.33
CA ALA A 128 -6.92 8.12 15.69
C ALA A 128 -6.34 7.41 16.92
N VAL A 129 -5.00 7.27 17.02
CA VAL A 129 -4.34 6.71 18.21
C VAL A 129 -4.68 7.55 19.44
N ASP A 130 -4.56 8.88 19.36
CA ASP A 130 -4.91 9.80 20.45
C ASP A 130 -6.37 9.67 20.87
N ALA A 131 -7.30 9.60 19.90
CA ALA A 131 -8.73 9.42 20.16
C ALA A 131 -9.05 8.08 20.82
N ALA A 132 -8.28 7.02 20.54
CA ALA A 132 -8.43 5.72 21.20
C ALA A 132 -8.01 5.77 22.68
N GLY A 133 -7.13 6.71 23.05
CA GLY A 133 -6.62 6.92 24.40
C GLY A 133 -5.70 5.81 24.91
N GLU A 134 -5.38 5.85 26.21
CA GLU A 134 -4.45 4.91 26.86
C GLU A 134 -4.98 3.46 26.93
N HIS A 135 -6.30 3.28 26.84
CA HIS A 135 -6.98 2.00 27.00
C HIS A 135 -7.91 1.70 25.81
N PRO A 136 -7.35 1.52 24.60
CA PRO A 136 -8.14 1.25 23.41
C PRO A 136 -8.91 -0.07 23.57
N THR A 137 -10.13 -0.13 23.05
CA THR A 137 -10.94 -1.36 23.01
C THR A 137 -10.26 -2.45 22.17
N ALA A 138 -10.71 -3.71 22.32
CA ALA A 138 -10.16 -4.82 21.52
C ALA A 138 -10.26 -4.58 20.01
N LYS A 139 -11.39 -4.04 19.56
CA LYS A 139 -11.62 -3.66 18.16
C LYS A 139 -10.66 -2.55 17.73
N GLN A 140 -10.56 -1.46 18.49
CA GLN A 140 -9.64 -0.35 18.18
C GLN A 140 -8.18 -0.81 18.10
N ARG A 141 -7.74 -1.74 18.98
CA ARG A 141 -6.38 -2.30 18.89
C ARG A 141 -6.17 -3.08 17.59
N ALA A 142 -7.15 -3.86 17.16
CA ALA A 142 -7.10 -4.59 15.89
C ALA A 142 -7.08 -3.63 14.70
N ASP A 143 -7.97 -2.62 14.71
CA ASP A 143 -8.07 -1.60 13.65
C ASP A 143 -6.79 -0.76 13.53
N LEU A 144 -6.20 -0.34 14.66
CA LEU A 144 -4.93 0.38 14.69
C LEU A 144 -3.78 -0.48 14.14
N ALA A 145 -3.71 -1.75 14.51
CA ALA A 145 -2.67 -2.66 14.01
C ALA A 145 -2.84 -2.92 12.51
N GLY A 146 -4.05 -3.24 12.06
CA GLY A 146 -4.33 -3.51 10.64
C GLY A 146 -4.09 -2.29 9.77
N TYR A 147 -4.53 -1.11 10.22
CA TYR A 147 -4.36 0.09 9.42
C TYR A 147 -2.91 0.62 9.43
N ARG A 148 -2.19 0.50 10.56
CA ARG A 148 -0.73 0.77 10.56
C ARG A 148 -0.02 -0.16 9.58
N ALA A 149 -0.35 -1.45 9.57
CA ALA A 149 0.21 -2.39 8.61
C ALA A 149 0.01 -1.92 7.16
N GLN A 150 -1.21 -1.50 6.79
CA GLN A 150 -1.51 -0.98 5.46
C GLN A 150 -0.68 0.27 5.13
N LEU A 151 -0.56 1.22 6.05
CA LEU A 151 0.24 2.43 5.86
C LEU A 151 1.73 2.09 5.65
N GLU A 152 2.31 1.25 6.50
CA GLU A 152 3.72 0.88 6.41
C GLU A 152 4.01 0.08 5.14
N ILE A 153 3.16 -0.89 4.81
CA ILE A 153 3.22 -1.64 3.56
C ILE A 153 3.04 -0.71 2.36
N GLY A 154 2.18 0.31 2.43
CA GLY A 154 1.98 1.30 1.38
C GLY A 154 3.23 2.15 1.12
N ARG A 155 3.92 2.54 2.20
CA ARG A 155 5.08 3.44 2.17
C ARG A 155 6.41 2.80 1.82
N GLY A 156 6.54 1.49 1.97
CA GLY A 156 7.82 0.81 1.74
C GLY A 156 8.42 0.13 2.96
N GLU A 157 7.84 0.35 4.13
CA GLU A 157 8.27 -0.23 5.39
C GLU A 157 7.73 -1.65 5.54
N THR A 158 8.08 -2.50 4.56
CA THR A 158 7.49 -3.83 4.36
C THR A 158 7.67 -4.71 5.59
N GLU A 159 8.84 -4.71 6.21
CA GLU A 159 9.12 -5.54 7.39
C GLU A 159 8.27 -5.12 8.60
N THR A 160 8.22 -3.82 8.91
CA THR A 160 7.39 -3.27 10.00
C THR A 160 5.92 -3.56 9.74
N GLY A 161 5.46 -3.31 8.52
CA GLY A 161 4.08 -3.54 8.13
C GLY A 161 3.66 -5.01 8.19
N ILE A 162 4.56 -5.95 7.86
CA ILE A 162 4.32 -7.38 8.07
C ILE A 162 4.14 -7.72 9.56
N ILE A 163 4.94 -7.12 10.45
CA ILE A 163 4.84 -7.34 11.90
C ILE A 163 3.52 -6.80 12.44
N ASP A 164 3.10 -5.61 12.00
CA ASP A 164 1.81 -5.05 12.36
C ASP A 164 0.63 -5.86 11.77
N ALA A 165 0.77 -6.41 10.56
CA ALA A 165 -0.24 -7.28 9.97
C ALA A 165 -0.40 -8.58 10.78
N LEU A 166 0.71 -9.19 11.22
CA LEU A 166 0.67 -10.34 12.14
C LEU A 166 -0.04 -9.99 13.45
N ARG A 167 0.25 -8.81 14.00
CA ARG A 167 -0.41 -8.30 15.21
C ARG A 167 -1.91 -8.12 14.96
N ALA A 168 -2.31 -7.59 13.81
CA ALA A 168 -3.71 -7.45 13.43
C ALA A 168 -4.41 -8.81 13.35
N VAL A 169 -3.78 -9.82 12.71
CA VAL A 169 -4.31 -11.19 12.64
C VAL A 169 -4.49 -11.81 14.03
N ALA A 170 -3.57 -11.54 14.95
CA ALA A 170 -3.65 -12.03 16.33
C ALA A 170 -4.73 -11.32 17.17
N LEU A 171 -4.99 -10.04 16.89
CA LEU A 171 -5.99 -9.24 17.59
C LEU A 171 -7.40 -9.38 17.01
N ALA A 172 -7.53 -9.82 15.76
CA ALA A 172 -8.81 -9.98 15.09
C ALA A 172 -9.64 -11.11 15.72
N VAL A 173 -10.80 -10.74 16.26
CA VAL A 173 -11.76 -11.67 16.89
C VAL A 173 -12.82 -12.11 15.88
N GLU A 174 -13.37 -11.16 15.11
CA GLU A 174 -14.40 -11.43 14.12
C GLU A 174 -13.80 -12.00 12.83
N PRO A 175 -14.43 -13.00 12.18
CA PRO A 175 -13.92 -13.58 10.95
C PRO A 175 -13.73 -12.55 9.82
N LYS A 176 -14.60 -11.54 9.75
CA LYS A 176 -14.49 -10.43 8.77
C LYS A 176 -13.19 -9.63 8.96
N ASP A 177 -12.81 -9.34 10.19
CA ASP A 177 -11.64 -8.51 10.50
C ASP A 177 -10.38 -9.36 10.34
N ARG A 178 -10.46 -10.64 10.69
CA ARG A 178 -9.39 -11.61 10.44
C ARG A 178 -9.10 -11.77 8.95
N PHE A 179 -10.12 -11.83 8.10
CA PHE A 179 -9.92 -11.91 6.65
C PHE A 179 -9.06 -10.75 6.14
N TYR A 180 -9.42 -9.50 6.46
CA TYR A 180 -8.67 -8.33 5.99
C TYR A 180 -7.24 -8.30 6.57
N ALA A 181 -7.06 -8.67 7.83
CA ALA A 181 -5.72 -8.76 8.43
C ALA A 181 -4.84 -9.85 7.78
N GLU A 182 -5.43 -11.00 7.44
CA GLU A 182 -4.72 -12.09 6.73
C GLU A 182 -4.38 -11.69 5.29
N LEU A 183 -5.25 -10.92 4.63
CA LEU A 183 -5.01 -10.36 3.31
C LEU A 183 -3.86 -9.34 3.35
N ASP A 184 -3.87 -8.39 4.29
CA ASP A 184 -2.80 -7.40 4.47
C ASP A 184 -1.44 -8.09 4.75
N LEU A 185 -1.44 -9.14 5.57
CA LEU A 185 -0.25 -9.95 5.81
C LEU A 185 0.26 -10.62 4.53
N ALA A 186 -0.66 -11.15 3.71
CA ALA A 186 -0.31 -11.78 2.45
C ALA A 186 0.26 -10.77 1.45
N ASP A 187 -0.31 -9.56 1.39
CA ASP A 187 0.16 -8.47 0.54
C ASP A 187 1.56 -7.98 0.95
N GLY A 188 1.81 -7.83 2.26
CA GLY A 188 3.15 -7.51 2.79
C GLY A 188 4.19 -8.58 2.43
N LEU A 189 3.84 -9.85 2.61
CA LEU A 189 4.70 -10.99 2.24
C LEU A 189 4.93 -11.09 0.73
N GLN A 190 3.90 -10.78 -0.09
CA GLN A 190 4.05 -10.70 -1.52
C GLN A 190 5.07 -9.60 -1.86
N LYS A 191 4.88 -8.37 -1.36
CA LYS A 191 5.81 -7.24 -1.59
C LYS A 191 7.24 -7.56 -1.20
N LEU A 192 7.44 -8.28 -0.09
CA LEU A 192 8.76 -8.79 0.27
C LEU A 192 9.33 -9.72 -0.82
N ALA A 193 8.53 -10.65 -1.33
CA ALA A 193 8.92 -11.53 -2.43
C ALA A 193 9.13 -10.79 -3.76
N GLU A 194 8.47 -9.65 -4.00
CA GLU A 194 8.69 -8.83 -5.20
C GLU A 194 10.10 -8.23 -5.23
N SER A 195 10.73 -8.04 -4.06
CA SER A 195 12.13 -7.61 -4.00
C SER A 195 13.11 -8.59 -4.65
N CYS A 196 12.70 -9.84 -4.85
CA CYS A 196 13.47 -10.87 -5.52
C CYS A 196 13.68 -10.66 -7.01
N ASP A 197 12.93 -9.74 -7.63
CA ASP A 197 13.10 -9.40 -9.05
C ASP A 197 14.45 -8.73 -9.33
N TYR A 198 15.02 -8.05 -8.34
CA TYR A 198 16.24 -7.26 -8.50
C TYR A 198 17.38 -7.64 -7.54
N ARG A 199 17.11 -8.43 -6.49
CA ARG A 199 18.16 -8.95 -5.59
C ARG A 199 17.73 -10.26 -4.89
N PRO A 200 18.65 -11.18 -4.57
CA PRO A 200 18.32 -12.29 -3.69
C PRO A 200 17.98 -11.80 -2.28
N LEU A 201 17.06 -12.50 -1.62
CA LEU A 201 16.77 -12.32 -0.20
C LEU A 201 17.73 -13.12 0.67
N ILE A 202 17.95 -12.65 1.89
CA ILE A 202 18.68 -13.36 2.94
C ILE A 202 17.73 -13.57 4.11
N ASP A 203 17.59 -14.81 4.56
CA ASP A 203 16.82 -15.17 5.74
C ASP A 203 17.64 -16.04 6.71
N ALA A 204 17.03 -16.49 7.80
CA ALA A 204 17.70 -17.29 8.83
C ALA A 204 18.27 -18.64 8.32
N LYS A 205 17.79 -19.15 7.18
CA LYS A 205 18.22 -20.40 6.57
C LYS A 205 19.19 -20.22 5.40
N SER A 206 19.44 -18.99 4.96
CA SER A 206 20.36 -18.73 3.84
C SER A 206 21.76 -19.29 4.04
N SER A 207 22.23 -19.40 5.29
CA SER A 207 23.51 -20.05 5.59
C SER A 207 23.51 -21.57 5.40
N GLU A 208 22.33 -22.21 5.46
CA GLU A 208 22.13 -23.66 5.27
C GLU A 208 21.88 -24.00 3.79
N ASP A 209 21.47 -23.04 2.97
CA ASP A 209 21.13 -23.23 1.55
C ASP A 209 22.35 -23.39 0.63
N GLY A 210 23.57 -23.28 1.17
CA GLY A 210 24.82 -23.47 0.42
C GLY A 210 24.97 -22.47 -0.72
N THR A 211 24.96 -22.96 -1.96
CA THR A 211 25.12 -22.12 -3.17
C THR A 211 23.81 -21.59 -3.73
N ASP A 212 22.67 -21.94 -3.13
CA ASP A 212 21.36 -21.56 -3.63
C ASP A 212 20.93 -20.16 -3.15
N THR A 213 21.41 -19.13 -3.84
CA THR A 213 21.20 -17.71 -3.48
C THR A 213 19.72 -17.27 -3.54
N TYR A 214 18.84 -18.04 -4.17
CA TYR A 214 17.41 -17.70 -4.33
C TYR A 214 16.48 -18.53 -3.43
N ALA A 215 17.01 -19.35 -2.51
CA ALA A 215 16.22 -20.18 -1.64
C ALA A 215 15.27 -19.38 -0.71
N ALA A 216 15.75 -18.28 -0.14
CA ALA A 216 14.93 -17.37 0.67
C ALA A 216 13.80 -16.73 -0.15
N CYS A 217 14.05 -16.39 -1.41
CA CYS A 217 13.04 -15.87 -2.34
C CYS A 217 11.90 -16.88 -2.57
N ARG A 218 12.23 -18.15 -2.80
CA ARG A 218 11.21 -19.21 -2.89
C ARG A 218 10.42 -19.37 -1.59
N ARG A 219 11.07 -19.26 -0.43
CA ARG A 219 10.38 -19.32 0.87
C ARG A 219 9.46 -18.13 1.09
N ALA A 220 9.85 -16.92 0.68
CA ALA A 220 9.00 -15.74 0.73
C ALA A 220 7.73 -15.90 -0.11
N VAL A 221 7.86 -16.40 -1.35
CA VAL A 221 6.71 -16.73 -2.21
C VAL A 221 5.79 -17.79 -1.55
N ALA A 222 6.38 -18.82 -0.92
CA ALA A 222 5.61 -19.83 -0.22
C ALA A 222 4.85 -19.26 0.99
N ALA A 223 5.49 -18.39 1.78
CA ALA A 223 4.87 -17.72 2.92
C ALA A 223 3.68 -16.84 2.48
N ALA A 224 3.86 -16.02 1.43
CA ALA A 224 2.78 -15.19 0.86
C ALA A 224 1.61 -16.05 0.40
N ARG A 225 1.87 -17.16 -0.31
CA ARG A 225 0.83 -18.08 -0.78
C ARG A 225 0.02 -18.67 0.37
N THR A 226 0.68 -19.09 1.45
CA THR A 226 0.02 -19.64 2.66
C THR A 226 -0.79 -18.57 3.41
N ALA A 227 -0.38 -17.31 3.38
CA ALA A 227 -1.17 -16.22 3.95
C ALA A 227 -2.45 -15.97 3.11
N TYR A 228 -2.35 -15.90 1.78
CA TYR A 228 -3.53 -15.82 0.92
C TYR A 228 -4.45 -17.05 1.06
N GLU A 229 -3.90 -18.23 1.28
CA GLU A 229 -4.70 -19.44 1.50
C GLU A 229 -5.56 -19.33 2.77
N ARG A 230 -4.98 -18.77 3.83
CA ARG A 230 -5.72 -18.48 5.07
C ARG A 230 -6.82 -17.45 4.84
N ALA A 231 -6.51 -16.33 4.18
CA ALA A 231 -7.50 -15.32 3.84
C ALA A 231 -8.68 -15.93 3.03
N ALA A 232 -8.39 -16.72 1.99
CA ALA A 232 -9.43 -17.39 1.21
C ALA A 232 -10.28 -18.37 2.05
N THR A 233 -9.63 -19.09 2.98
CA THR A 233 -10.31 -20.01 3.91
C THR A 233 -11.23 -19.27 4.88
N THR A 234 -10.82 -18.09 5.35
CA THR A 234 -11.60 -17.22 6.23
C THR A 234 -12.79 -16.57 5.49
N ALA A 235 -12.62 -16.18 4.23
CA ALA A 235 -13.69 -15.60 3.41
C ALA A 235 -14.77 -16.61 2.97
N ALA A 236 -14.40 -17.88 2.78
CA ALA A 236 -15.32 -18.92 2.30
C ALA A 236 -16.59 -19.10 3.16
N PRO A 237 -16.53 -19.27 4.50
CA PRO A 237 -17.72 -19.42 5.34
C PRO A 237 -18.54 -18.13 5.44
N LEU A 238 -17.98 -16.97 5.07
CA LEU A 238 -18.70 -15.69 5.01
C LEU A 238 -19.53 -15.53 3.73
N GLY A 239 -19.41 -16.47 2.77
CA GLY A 239 -20.12 -16.40 1.48
C GLY A 239 -19.54 -15.38 0.50
N TRP A 240 -18.38 -14.80 0.79
CA TRP A 240 -17.71 -13.76 0.00
C TRP A 240 -17.04 -14.31 -1.26
N THR A 241 -17.87 -14.82 -2.18
CA THR A 241 -17.44 -15.59 -3.36
C THR A 241 -16.45 -14.81 -4.23
N HIS A 242 -16.69 -13.52 -4.46
CA HIS A 242 -15.76 -12.67 -5.19
C HIS A 242 -14.40 -12.57 -4.50
N LEU A 243 -14.37 -12.25 -3.20
CA LEU A 243 -13.10 -12.14 -2.46
C LEU A 243 -12.33 -13.45 -2.38
N VAL A 244 -13.02 -14.60 -2.29
CA VAL A 244 -12.37 -15.92 -2.39
C VAL A 244 -11.69 -16.08 -3.75
N ASN A 245 -12.38 -15.74 -4.84
CA ASN A 245 -11.85 -15.85 -6.19
C ASN A 245 -10.70 -14.87 -6.44
N GLU A 246 -10.81 -13.64 -5.95
CA GLU A 246 -9.76 -12.63 -6.03
C GLU A 246 -8.51 -13.07 -5.26
N THR A 247 -8.69 -13.59 -4.05
CA THR A 247 -7.60 -14.14 -3.22
C THR A 247 -6.87 -15.29 -3.92
N ARG A 248 -7.62 -16.21 -4.56
CA ARG A 248 -7.05 -17.26 -5.41
C ARG A 248 -6.33 -16.70 -6.65
N GLY A 249 -6.82 -15.59 -7.20
CA GLY A 249 -6.15 -14.83 -8.24
C GLY A 249 -4.77 -14.32 -7.81
N PHE A 250 -4.65 -13.76 -6.60
CA PHE A 250 -3.34 -13.39 -6.02
C PHE A 250 -2.41 -14.60 -5.89
N GLN A 251 -2.91 -15.74 -5.39
CA GLN A 251 -2.12 -16.98 -5.32
C GLN A 251 -1.62 -17.45 -6.69
N ASN A 252 -2.43 -17.34 -7.74
CA ASN A 252 -2.02 -17.70 -9.08
C ASN A 252 -0.90 -16.80 -9.62
N ARG A 253 -0.95 -15.48 -9.32
CA ARG A 253 0.14 -14.54 -9.68
C ARG A 253 1.46 -14.89 -8.99
N LEU A 254 1.43 -15.44 -7.78
CA LEU A 254 2.64 -15.93 -7.10
C LEU A 254 3.30 -17.12 -7.83
N ASN A 255 2.54 -17.91 -8.60
CA ASN A 255 3.14 -18.96 -9.42
C ASN A 255 3.98 -18.38 -10.57
N LEU A 256 3.50 -17.32 -11.22
CA LEU A 256 4.28 -16.59 -12.22
C LEU A 256 5.53 -15.98 -11.59
N ARG A 257 5.40 -15.36 -10.41
CA ARG A 257 6.55 -14.81 -9.67
C ARG A 257 7.61 -15.88 -9.39
N ARG A 258 7.18 -17.06 -8.94
CA ARG A 258 8.08 -18.20 -8.75
C ARG A 258 8.82 -18.57 -10.03
N GLN A 259 8.14 -18.59 -11.18
CA GLN A 259 8.79 -18.87 -12.47
C GLN A 259 9.84 -17.82 -12.83
N LEU A 260 9.58 -16.53 -12.60
CA LEU A 260 10.55 -15.45 -12.82
C LEU A 260 11.79 -15.62 -11.93
N ILE A 261 11.59 -15.95 -10.65
CA ILE A 261 12.68 -16.26 -9.72
C ILE A 261 13.50 -17.45 -10.21
N GLU A 262 12.85 -18.52 -10.70
CA GLU A 262 13.56 -19.68 -11.25
C GLU A 262 14.34 -19.35 -12.53
N MET A 263 13.79 -18.52 -13.41
CA MET A 263 14.50 -18.04 -14.60
C MET A 263 15.72 -17.22 -14.21
N ARG A 264 15.59 -16.35 -13.20
CA ARG A 264 16.70 -15.54 -12.69
C ARG A 264 17.78 -16.41 -12.03
N ALA A 265 17.39 -17.32 -11.16
CA ALA A 265 18.31 -18.25 -10.51
C ALA A 265 19.11 -19.07 -11.53
N LYS A 266 18.46 -19.53 -12.62
CA LYS A 266 19.15 -20.19 -13.74
C LYS A 266 20.11 -19.25 -14.47
N GLY A 267 19.68 -18.03 -14.76
CA GLY A 267 20.53 -17.01 -15.40
C GLY A 267 21.79 -16.69 -14.60
N ASP A 268 21.65 -16.48 -13.30
CA ASP A 268 22.78 -16.19 -12.41
C ASP A 268 23.69 -17.42 -12.25
N ALA A 269 23.12 -18.64 -12.22
CA ALA A 269 23.88 -19.88 -12.17
C ALA A 269 24.73 -20.13 -13.43
N LEU A 270 24.34 -19.58 -14.59
CA LEU A 270 25.12 -19.66 -15.83
C LEU A 270 26.44 -18.87 -15.74
N LYS A 271 26.66 -18.07 -14.68
CA LYS A 271 27.87 -17.25 -14.47
C LYS A 271 28.32 -16.57 -15.76
N LEU A 272 27.37 -15.94 -16.45
CA LEU A 272 27.70 -15.13 -17.63
C LEU A 272 28.73 -14.10 -17.17
N GLU A 273 29.93 -14.12 -17.75
CA GLU A 273 30.92 -13.06 -17.59
C GLU A 273 30.18 -11.72 -17.70
N PRO A 274 30.36 -10.79 -16.74
CA PRO A 274 29.72 -9.49 -16.82
C PRO A 274 29.94 -8.93 -18.23
N VAL A 275 28.83 -8.80 -18.96
CA VAL A 275 28.81 -8.38 -20.37
C VAL A 275 29.45 -7.00 -20.54
N PHE A 276 29.62 -6.28 -19.43
CA PHE A 276 30.25 -4.98 -19.33
C PHE A 276 31.42 -4.98 -18.34
N HIS A 277 32.65 -5.06 -18.87
CA HIS A 277 33.91 -4.90 -18.13
C HIS A 277 34.84 -3.95 -18.88
N PRO A 278 34.51 -2.63 -18.95
CA PRO A 278 35.36 -1.69 -19.64
C PRO A 278 36.70 -1.59 -18.90
N ARG A 279 37.79 -1.92 -19.59
CA ARG A 279 39.18 -1.73 -19.14
C ARG A 279 39.75 -0.43 -19.69
N SER A 280 39.12 0.14 -20.70
CA SER A 280 39.46 1.42 -21.32
C SER A 280 38.19 2.22 -21.65
N ILE A 281 38.34 3.54 -21.82
CA ILE A 281 37.25 4.43 -22.28
C ILE A 281 36.72 3.97 -23.66
N GLY A 282 37.57 3.39 -24.50
CA GLY A 282 37.18 2.88 -25.82
C GLY A 282 36.32 1.61 -25.78
N ASP A 283 36.26 0.94 -24.62
CA ASP A 283 35.41 -0.25 -24.42
C ASP A 283 33.95 0.14 -24.14
N VAL A 284 33.69 1.44 -23.95
CA VAL A 284 32.35 2.00 -23.76
C VAL A 284 31.93 2.73 -25.03
N LEU A 285 30.98 2.15 -25.76
CA LEU A 285 30.29 2.84 -26.85
C LEU A 285 29.38 3.92 -26.25
N VAL A 286 29.79 5.18 -26.37
CA VAL A 286 28.94 6.33 -26.02
C VAL A 286 28.11 6.68 -27.25
N SER A 287 26.87 6.21 -27.29
CA SER A 287 25.89 6.64 -28.29
C SER A 287 25.24 7.97 -27.89
N ARG A 288 24.87 8.79 -28.88
CA ARG A 288 23.97 9.94 -28.67
C ARG A 288 22.50 9.54 -28.81
N GLU A 289 22.24 8.29 -29.19
CA GLU A 289 20.91 7.70 -29.24
C GLU A 289 20.63 7.05 -27.89
N PHE A 290 19.77 7.70 -27.10
CA PHE A 290 19.35 7.20 -25.79
C PHE A 290 18.11 6.32 -25.93
N GLU A 291 18.28 5.04 -25.62
CA GLU A 291 17.17 4.12 -25.40
C GLU A 291 16.62 4.29 -23.98
N ALA A 292 15.30 4.29 -23.83
CA ALA A 292 14.62 4.48 -22.56
C ALA A 292 13.33 3.65 -22.52
N GLY A 293 12.85 3.34 -21.32
CA GLY A 293 11.58 2.64 -21.16
C GLY A 293 11.48 1.38 -22.01
N ALA A 294 10.55 1.39 -22.96
CA ALA A 294 10.24 0.24 -23.82
C ALA A 294 10.59 0.49 -25.31
N SER A 295 11.53 1.39 -25.64
CA SER A 295 11.84 1.72 -27.05
C SER A 295 12.39 0.55 -27.87
N THR A 296 12.97 -0.45 -27.22
CA THR A 296 13.50 -1.65 -27.87
C THR A 296 12.43 -2.71 -28.15
N LEU A 297 11.21 -2.54 -27.62
CA LEU A 297 10.11 -3.49 -27.72
C LEU A 297 9.12 -3.16 -28.85
N GLY A 298 9.59 -2.42 -29.87
CA GLY A 298 8.76 -1.96 -30.99
C GLY A 298 8.15 -3.07 -31.85
N ASP A 299 8.75 -4.26 -31.79
CA ASP A 299 8.26 -5.48 -32.42
C ASP A 299 7.14 -6.18 -31.63
N THR A 300 6.75 -5.63 -30.47
CA THR A 300 5.76 -6.24 -29.56
C THR A 300 4.51 -5.36 -29.36
N PRO A 301 3.77 -4.98 -30.42
CA PRO A 301 2.62 -4.07 -30.31
C PRO A 301 1.47 -4.62 -29.46
N MET A 302 1.37 -5.95 -29.30
CA MET A 302 0.38 -6.57 -28.41
C MET A 302 0.61 -6.18 -26.94
N LEU A 303 1.85 -5.94 -26.52
CA LEU A 303 2.16 -5.52 -25.15
C LEU A 303 1.63 -4.11 -24.88
N ALA A 304 1.76 -3.19 -25.84
CA ALA A 304 1.16 -1.85 -25.76
C ALA A 304 -0.37 -1.91 -25.58
N ASN A 305 -1.04 -2.79 -26.32
CA ASN A 305 -2.51 -2.95 -26.19
C ASN A 305 -2.90 -3.56 -24.84
N LEU A 306 -2.11 -4.53 -24.33
CA LEU A 306 -2.32 -5.07 -22.99
C LEU A 306 -2.15 -3.99 -21.93
N ILE A 307 -1.09 -3.19 -22.01
CA ILE A 307 -0.85 -2.07 -21.10
C ILE A 307 -2.05 -1.12 -21.08
N GLU A 308 -2.53 -0.69 -22.26
CA GLU A 308 -3.69 0.21 -22.34
C GLU A 308 -4.95 -0.39 -21.69
N SER A 309 -5.21 -1.69 -21.88
CA SER A 309 -6.37 -2.34 -21.26
C SER A 309 -6.29 -2.37 -19.73
N VAL A 310 -5.11 -2.67 -19.18
CA VAL A 310 -4.89 -2.74 -17.73
C VAL A 310 -4.95 -1.35 -17.10
N VAL A 311 -4.35 -0.35 -17.75
CA VAL A 311 -4.38 1.04 -17.27
C VAL A 311 -5.80 1.59 -17.29
N ALA A 312 -6.55 1.36 -18.37
CA ALA A 312 -7.94 1.82 -18.46
C ALA A 312 -8.81 1.24 -17.34
N GLU A 313 -8.64 -0.04 -17.01
CA GLU A 313 -9.34 -0.68 -15.89
C GLU A 313 -8.94 -0.06 -14.55
N ALA A 314 -7.64 0.09 -14.28
CA ALA A 314 -7.13 0.65 -13.04
C ALA A 314 -7.58 2.11 -12.83
N ASP A 315 -7.53 2.93 -13.88
CA ASP A 315 -7.92 4.33 -13.83
C ASP A 315 -9.45 4.48 -13.66
N ALA A 316 -10.25 3.61 -14.28
CA ALA A 316 -11.70 3.58 -14.07
C ALA A 316 -12.08 3.17 -12.64
N GLN A 317 -11.31 2.25 -12.04
CA GLN A 317 -11.50 1.87 -10.64
C GLN A 317 -11.15 3.02 -9.69
N ARG A 318 -10.08 3.78 -9.95
CA ARG A 318 -9.66 4.91 -9.08
C ARG A 318 -10.36 6.23 -9.37
N GLY A 319 -10.91 6.40 -10.57
CA GLY A 319 -11.46 7.66 -11.07
C GLY A 319 -10.41 8.69 -11.49
N ARG A 320 -9.12 8.34 -11.45
CA ARG A 320 -7.99 9.18 -11.90
C ARG A 320 -6.74 8.32 -12.20
N PRO A 321 -5.84 8.76 -13.11
CA PRO A 321 -4.54 8.13 -13.29
C PRO A 321 -3.65 8.32 -12.07
N ASP A 322 -2.84 7.30 -11.75
CA ASP A 322 -1.72 7.41 -10.81
C ASP A 322 -0.36 7.50 -11.54
N ALA A 323 0.73 7.63 -10.78
CA ALA A 323 2.07 7.70 -11.35
C ALA A 323 2.42 6.46 -12.20
N ARG A 324 1.95 5.27 -11.82
CA ARG A 324 2.21 4.02 -12.55
C ARG A 324 1.46 3.96 -13.87
N SER A 325 0.16 4.29 -13.87
CA SER A 325 -0.66 4.38 -15.08
C SER A 325 -0.06 5.36 -16.09
N LEU A 326 0.40 6.53 -15.63
CA LEU A 326 1.09 7.49 -16.49
C LEU A 326 2.41 6.95 -17.03
N TYR A 327 3.22 6.31 -16.20
CA TYR A 327 4.46 5.67 -16.65
C TYR A 327 4.19 4.59 -17.71
N LEU A 328 3.21 3.73 -17.48
CA LEU A 328 2.77 2.70 -18.42
C LEU A 328 2.28 3.30 -19.75
N HIS A 329 1.57 4.44 -19.74
CA HIS A 329 1.25 5.18 -20.96
C HIS A 329 2.49 5.66 -21.71
N GLY A 330 3.52 6.11 -21.00
CA GLY A 330 4.82 6.45 -21.59
C GLY A 330 5.47 5.25 -22.28
N LEU A 331 5.47 4.07 -21.64
CA LEU A 331 5.97 2.83 -22.27
C LEU A 331 5.19 2.47 -23.53
N THR A 332 3.87 2.66 -23.53
CA THR A 332 3.04 2.45 -24.73
C THR A 332 3.44 3.40 -25.87
N LYS A 333 3.80 4.65 -25.58
CA LYS A 333 4.33 5.58 -26.61
C LYS A 333 5.67 5.11 -27.15
N ASP A 334 6.53 4.59 -26.28
CA ASP A 334 7.83 4.04 -26.66
C ASP A 334 7.68 2.80 -27.57
N ILE A 335 6.85 1.82 -27.19
CA ILE A 335 6.57 0.60 -27.97
C ILE A 335 6.01 0.96 -29.35
N ARG A 336 5.17 2.01 -29.42
CA ARG A 336 4.56 2.45 -30.69
C ARG A 336 5.46 3.36 -31.52
N HIS A 337 6.69 3.62 -31.08
CA HIS A 337 7.62 4.56 -31.71
C HIS A 337 6.99 5.94 -31.98
N ALA A 338 6.18 6.44 -31.04
CA ALA A 338 5.49 7.73 -31.18
C ALA A 338 6.43 8.95 -31.03
N GLY A 339 7.74 8.72 -30.94
CA GLY A 339 8.77 9.73 -30.75
C GLY A 339 9.06 10.03 -29.27
N PRO A 340 10.27 10.54 -28.95
CA PRO A 340 10.72 10.72 -27.57
C PRO A 340 9.91 11.78 -26.81
N GLU A 341 9.35 12.78 -27.50
CA GLU A 341 8.55 13.84 -26.87
C GLU A 341 7.21 13.32 -26.32
N ALA A 342 6.55 12.43 -27.07
CA ALA A 342 5.27 11.86 -26.64
C ALA A 342 5.42 11.03 -25.36
N ALA A 343 6.49 10.23 -25.24
CA ALA A 343 6.77 9.46 -24.04
C ALA A 343 7.23 10.36 -22.87
N ALA A 344 8.08 11.36 -23.14
CA ALA A 344 8.58 12.28 -22.13
C ALA A 344 7.46 13.02 -21.39
N GLN A 345 6.37 13.40 -22.07
CA GLN A 345 5.22 14.05 -21.44
C GLN A 345 4.58 13.18 -20.35
N TYR A 346 4.40 11.88 -20.62
CA TYR A 346 3.85 10.94 -19.64
C TYR A 346 4.82 10.66 -18.51
N TYR A 347 6.12 10.49 -18.80
CA TYR A 347 7.13 10.28 -17.76
C TYR A 347 7.30 11.50 -16.86
N ALA A 348 7.19 12.71 -17.41
CA ALA A 348 7.21 13.96 -16.64
C ALA A 348 6.00 14.04 -15.70
N ALA A 349 4.79 13.79 -16.22
CA ALA A 349 3.58 13.79 -15.41
C ALA A 349 3.61 12.71 -14.31
N ALA A 350 4.14 11.52 -14.61
CA ALA A 350 4.37 10.46 -13.63
C ALA A 350 5.36 10.89 -12.53
N ALA A 351 6.48 11.52 -12.92
CA ALA A 351 7.48 12.04 -11.99
C ALA A 351 6.95 13.19 -11.12
N GLU A 352 6.05 14.03 -11.65
CA GLU A 352 5.40 15.09 -10.88
C GLU A 352 4.42 14.54 -9.84
N LEU A 353 3.53 13.60 -10.21
CA LEU A 353 2.63 12.92 -9.27
C LEU A 353 3.43 12.23 -8.17
N LEU A 354 4.47 11.51 -8.56
CA LEU A 354 5.42 10.92 -7.63
C LEU A 354 6.04 11.94 -6.68
N GLY A 355 6.50 13.07 -7.23
CA GLY A 355 7.04 14.16 -6.44
C GLY A 355 6.03 14.71 -5.43
N ALA A 356 4.75 14.82 -5.81
CA ALA A 356 3.68 15.27 -4.95
C ALA A 356 3.40 14.29 -3.80
N GLU A 357 3.28 13.00 -4.10
CA GLU A 357 3.11 11.93 -3.10
C GLU A 357 4.25 11.94 -2.07
N ARG A 358 5.48 12.22 -2.53
CA ARG A 358 6.68 12.26 -1.67
C ARG A 358 6.78 13.52 -0.80
N ARG A 359 6.24 14.67 -1.21
CA ARG A 359 6.35 15.93 -0.45
C ARG A 359 5.63 15.89 0.90
N GLY A 360 4.61 15.05 1.04
CA GLY A 360 3.88 14.89 2.31
C GLY A 360 4.67 14.14 3.38
N PHE A 361 5.79 13.48 3.04
CA PHE A 361 6.42 12.49 3.92
C PHE A 361 7.94 12.63 3.93
N PHE A 362 8.49 13.00 5.09
CA PHE A 362 9.93 12.91 5.36
C PHE A 362 10.18 11.68 6.24
N ASP A 363 10.74 10.61 5.67
CA ASP A 363 11.28 9.47 6.43
C ASP A 363 12.78 9.69 6.71
N PRO A 364 13.19 9.85 7.97
CA PRO A 364 14.59 9.97 8.38
C PRO A 364 15.44 8.74 7.98
N ARG A 365 14.83 7.55 7.95
CA ARG A 365 15.51 6.26 7.68
C ARG A 365 15.80 6.02 6.21
N ARG A 366 15.10 6.72 5.31
CA ARG A 366 15.19 6.60 3.85
C ARG A 366 15.31 5.17 3.36
N ARG A 367 14.51 4.28 3.94
CA ARG A 367 14.42 2.90 3.45
C ARG A 367 13.58 2.91 2.18
N GLY A 368 14.16 3.38 1.07
CA GLY A 368 13.58 3.32 -0.27
C GLY A 368 12.06 3.54 -0.29
N THR A 369 11.60 4.70 0.20
CA THR A 369 10.20 4.98 0.55
C THR A 369 9.24 5.13 -0.63
N VAL A 370 9.41 4.30 -1.66
CA VAL A 370 8.30 3.79 -2.47
C VAL A 370 8.65 2.39 -2.99
N ILE A 371 7.78 1.41 -2.75
CA ILE A 371 7.87 0.00 -3.19
C ILE A 371 7.82 -0.23 -4.70
N GLU A 372 7.41 0.76 -5.48
CA GLU A 372 7.53 0.62 -6.93
C GLU A 372 8.83 1.24 -7.40
N ASN A 373 9.40 0.65 -8.43
CA ASN A 373 10.70 0.89 -9.04
C ASN A 373 10.83 2.31 -9.62
N ARG A 374 10.43 3.37 -8.92
CA ARG A 374 10.20 4.72 -9.44
C ARG A 374 11.48 5.48 -9.81
N GLY A 375 12.65 4.90 -9.50
CA GLY A 375 13.90 5.32 -10.13
C GLY A 375 13.86 5.12 -11.64
N GLU A 376 13.12 4.12 -12.13
CA GLU A 376 12.89 3.88 -13.55
C GLU A 376 12.08 5.01 -14.21
N ILE A 377 11.04 5.52 -13.55
CA ILE A 377 10.22 6.64 -14.06
C ILE A 377 11.12 7.86 -14.29
N VAL A 378 11.94 8.21 -13.29
CA VAL A 378 12.83 9.37 -13.36
C VAL A 378 13.99 9.13 -14.33
N ARG A 379 14.54 7.90 -14.37
CA ARG A 379 15.57 7.50 -15.33
C ARG A 379 15.05 7.62 -16.76
N ASP A 380 13.88 7.07 -17.05
CA ASP A 380 13.33 7.04 -18.41
C ASP A 380 12.90 8.44 -18.87
N LEU A 381 12.39 9.27 -17.94
CA LEU A 381 12.25 10.72 -18.19
C LEU A 381 13.59 11.35 -18.56
N ALA A 382 14.63 11.15 -17.76
CA ALA A 382 15.94 11.77 -17.99
C ALA A 382 16.57 11.31 -19.31
N LEU A 383 16.47 10.02 -19.65
CA LEU A 383 16.93 9.47 -20.93
C LEU A 383 16.15 10.05 -22.11
N ARG A 384 14.83 10.26 -21.99
CA ARG A 384 14.04 10.94 -23.02
C ARG A 384 14.40 12.41 -23.16
N LEU A 385 14.68 13.11 -22.05
CA LEU A 385 15.18 14.49 -22.07
C LEU A 385 16.54 14.58 -22.77
N LEU A 386 17.44 13.61 -22.53
CA LEU A 386 18.71 13.50 -23.26
C LEU A 386 18.50 13.27 -24.76
N ALA A 387 17.59 12.37 -25.15
CA ALA A 387 17.23 12.15 -26.55
C ALA A 387 16.66 13.41 -27.24
N LEU A 388 16.06 14.32 -26.46
CA LEU A 388 15.56 15.62 -26.93
C LEU A 388 16.61 16.74 -26.88
N GLY A 389 17.86 16.44 -26.49
CA GLY A 389 18.93 17.45 -26.34
C GLY A 389 18.77 18.38 -25.13
N ARG A 390 17.88 18.04 -24.18
CA ARG A 390 17.59 18.82 -22.97
C ARG A 390 18.49 18.38 -21.80
N GLU A 391 19.81 18.51 -21.98
CA GLU A 391 20.81 18.00 -21.04
C GLU A 391 20.68 18.56 -19.62
N ALA A 392 20.40 19.86 -19.49
CA ALA A 392 20.21 20.51 -18.19
C ALA A 392 19.00 19.93 -17.42
N ASP A 393 17.88 19.72 -18.13
CA ASP A 393 16.67 19.15 -17.52
C ASP A 393 16.87 17.68 -17.16
N ALA A 394 17.59 16.92 -18.00
CA ALA A 394 17.95 15.55 -17.70
C ALA A 394 18.85 15.44 -16.47
N PHE A 395 19.83 16.35 -16.33
CA PHE A 395 20.67 16.42 -15.14
C PHE A 395 19.85 16.69 -13.87
N VAL A 396 18.91 17.64 -13.93
CA VAL A 396 17.98 17.93 -12.82
C VAL A 396 17.14 16.70 -12.47
N ALA A 397 16.63 15.97 -13.48
CA ALA A 397 15.88 14.74 -13.26
C ALA A 397 16.73 13.66 -12.56
N PHE A 398 17.95 13.40 -13.02
CA PHE A 398 18.85 12.44 -12.35
C PHE A 398 19.20 12.86 -10.92
N GLU A 399 19.54 14.13 -10.70
CA GLU A 399 19.86 14.62 -9.36
C GLU A 399 18.65 14.58 -8.42
N SER A 400 17.42 14.64 -8.94
CA SER A 400 16.21 14.52 -8.11
C SER A 400 16.10 13.15 -7.40
N VAL A 401 16.72 12.10 -7.94
CA VAL A 401 16.80 10.77 -7.29
C VAL A 401 17.86 10.76 -6.20
N ARG A 402 19.01 11.43 -6.42
CA ARG A 402 20.19 11.37 -5.55
C ARG A 402 20.15 12.38 -4.41
N ALA A 403 19.71 13.60 -4.68
CA ALA A 403 19.94 14.74 -3.83
C ALA A 403 18.74 15.16 -2.97
N ARG A 404 17.51 14.72 -3.28
CA ARG A 404 16.31 15.33 -2.68
C ARG A 404 16.22 15.13 -1.17
N GLY A 405 16.33 13.89 -0.68
CA GLY A 405 16.26 13.66 0.76
C GLY A 405 17.40 14.34 1.54
N LEU A 406 18.65 14.28 1.03
CA LEU A 406 19.83 14.83 1.73
C LEU A 406 19.85 16.35 1.64
N GLY A 407 19.41 16.92 0.52
CA GLY A 407 19.26 18.35 0.33
C GLY A 407 18.13 18.95 1.16
N GLU A 408 16.98 18.28 1.24
CA GLU A 408 15.87 18.71 2.10
C GLU A 408 16.25 18.62 3.58
N LEU A 409 16.82 17.49 4.02
CA LEU A 409 17.32 17.37 5.39
C LEU A 409 18.44 18.36 5.69
N ALA A 410 19.42 18.51 4.80
CA ALA A 410 20.53 19.45 4.99
C ALA A 410 20.03 20.90 5.04
N SER A 411 19.05 21.27 4.21
CA SER A 411 18.49 22.62 4.22
C SER A 411 17.69 22.90 5.51
N VAL A 412 16.94 21.92 6.03
CA VAL A 412 16.27 22.01 7.34
C VAL A 412 17.31 22.11 8.46
N LEU A 413 18.32 21.25 8.49
CA LEU A 413 19.37 21.24 9.52
C LEU A 413 20.28 22.47 9.48
N ALA A 414 20.38 23.13 8.31
CA ALA A 414 21.13 24.37 8.13
C ALA A 414 20.35 25.62 8.56
N ARG A 415 19.07 25.50 8.93
CA ARG A 415 18.31 26.65 9.41
C ARG A 415 18.88 27.17 10.73
N PRO A 416 18.90 28.50 10.95
CA PRO A 416 19.48 29.09 12.16
C PRO A 416 18.79 28.68 13.46
N ASP A 417 17.52 28.27 13.38
CA ASP A 417 16.68 27.85 14.50
C ASP A 417 16.87 26.38 14.90
N VAL A 418 17.63 25.58 14.13
CA VAL A 418 17.96 24.20 14.49
C VAL A 418 19.26 24.18 15.30
N THR A 419 19.16 23.80 16.57
CA THR A 419 20.27 23.82 17.52
C THR A 419 21.16 22.58 17.39
N ALA A 420 22.30 22.60 18.09
CA ALA A 420 23.16 21.41 18.21
C ALA A 420 22.44 20.26 18.94
N ASP A 421 21.58 20.59 19.91
CA ASP A 421 20.80 19.60 20.67
C ASP A 421 19.73 18.95 19.78
N ASP A 422 19.03 19.72 18.94
CA ASP A 422 18.07 19.16 17.99
C ASP A 422 18.72 18.17 17.02
N ARG A 423 19.95 18.48 16.56
CA ARG A 423 20.75 17.58 15.72
C ARG A 423 21.15 16.31 16.46
N ALA A 424 21.51 16.42 17.74
CA ALA A 424 21.87 15.27 18.57
C ALA A 424 20.65 14.38 18.82
N TRP A 425 19.48 14.96 19.11
CA TRP A 425 18.22 14.23 19.28
C TRP A 425 17.81 13.52 17.99
N LEU A 426 17.93 14.18 16.83
CA LEU A 426 17.67 13.54 15.55
C LEU A 426 18.63 12.37 15.29
N ALA A 427 19.92 12.52 15.61
CA ALA A 427 20.89 11.43 15.45
C ALA A 427 20.58 10.24 16.37
N GLU A 428 20.19 10.50 17.62
CA GLU A 428 19.78 9.46 18.57
C GLU A 428 18.51 8.74 18.11
N LEU A 429 17.50 9.50 17.65
CA LEU A 429 16.29 8.94 17.05
C LEU A 429 16.64 8.02 15.89
N LEU A 430 17.45 8.48 14.94
CA LEU A 430 17.92 7.69 13.80
C LEU A 430 18.64 6.39 14.23
N MET A 431 19.43 6.44 15.30
CA MET A 431 20.10 5.26 15.83
C MET A 431 19.12 4.24 16.44
N LEU A 432 18.17 4.71 17.25
CA LEU A 432 17.12 3.84 17.82
C LEU A 432 16.27 3.23 16.71
N GLU A 433 15.93 4.05 15.73
CA GLU A 433 15.17 3.68 14.56
C GLU A 433 15.86 2.61 13.70
N ALA A 434 17.18 2.72 13.50
CA ALA A 434 17.99 1.73 12.81
C ALA A 434 18.07 0.40 13.59
N ARG A 435 18.20 0.48 14.92
CA ARG A 435 18.19 -0.71 15.79
C ARG A 435 16.86 -1.44 15.74
N ALA A 436 15.74 -0.72 15.81
CA ALA A 436 14.40 -1.28 15.63
C ALA A 436 14.29 -2.00 14.28
N GLY A 437 14.75 -1.35 13.20
CA GLY A 437 14.84 -1.95 11.86
C GLY A 437 15.56 -3.29 11.81
N ALA A 438 16.74 -3.35 12.41
CA ALA A 438 17.53 -4.58 12.44
C ALA A 438 16.85 -5.71 13.24
N ILE A 439 15.99 -5.38 14.19
CA ILE A 439 15.16 -6.35 14.93
C ILE A 439 13.99 -6.79 14.06
N GLU A 440 13.26 -5.86 13.45
CA GLU A 440 12.13 -6.13 12.54
C GLU A 440 12.54 -7.05 11.39
N GLN A 441 13.64 -6.72 10.71
CA GLN A 441 14.19 -7.53 9.62
C GLN A 441 14.51 -8.95 10.06
N ARG A 442 15.03 -9.14 11.28
CA ARG A 442 15.35 -10.46 11.82
C ARG A 442 14.08 -11.28 12.08
N ILE A 443 13.06 -10.67 12.67
CA ILE A 443 11.77 -11.33 12.92
C ILE A 443 11.16 -11.80 11.59
N VAL A 444 11.15 -10.94 10.57
CA VAL A 444 10.61 -11.27 9.25
C VAL A 444 11.44 -12.36 8.57
N ALA A 445 12.76 -12.30 8.66
CA ALA A 445 13.66 -13.34 8.16
C ALA A 445 13.38 -14.71 8.80
N GLU A 446 13.18 -14.77 10.11
CA GLU A 446 12.80 -16.01 10.81
C GLU A 446 11.44 -16.53 10.35
N MET A 447 10.46 -15.63 10.18
CA MET A 447 9.14 -15.98 9.68
C MET A 447 9.22 -16.57 8.26
N VAL A 448 9.93 -15.92 7.33
CA VAL A 448 10.12 -16.43 5.96
C VAL A 448 10.80 -17.80 5.98
N ALA A 449 11.86 -17.96 6.77
CA ALA A 449 12.55 -19.24 6.94
C ALA A 449 11.61 -20.36 7.42
N SER A 450 10.61 -20.03 8.24
CA SER A 450 9.62 -20.98 8.76
C SER A 450 8.53 -21.40 7.77
N GLY A 451 8.36 -20.68 6.65
CA GLY A 451 7.28 -20.83 5.65
C GLY A 451 7.20 -22.17 4.89
N GLN A 452 7.96 -23.19 5.30
CA GLN A 452 8.02 -24.52 4.66
C GLN A 452 7.49 -25.68 5.52
N ARG A 453 6.94 -25.47 6.71
CA ARG A 453 6.47 -26.60 7.57
C ARG A 453 5.26 -27.41 7.03
N SER A 454 4.79 -27.19 5.79
CA SER A 454 3.64 -27.90 5.20
C SER A 454 3.93 -28.76 3.94
N ALA A 455 5.18 -29.13 3.65
CA ALA A 455 5.48 -29.97 2.47
C ALA A 455 6.12 -31.35 2.78
N ARG A 456 6.36 -31.68 4.05
CA ARG A 456 6.65 -33.07 4.46
C ARG A 456 5.58 -33.50 5.44
N ARG A 457 4.63 -34.30 4.95
CA ARG A 457 3.94 -35.28 5.80
C ARG A 457 5.04 -36.01 6.58
N SER A 458 5.09 -35.77 7.88
CA SER A 458 5.65 -36.72 8.83
C SER A 458 4.95 -38.05 8.59
N ALA A 459 5.65 -38.97 7.91
CA ALA A 459 5.32 -40.38 8.03
C ALA A 459 5.44 -40.70 9.52
N CYS A 460 4.30 -41.00 10.12
CA CYS A 460 4.23 -41.60 11.43
C CYS A 460 5.00 -42.93 11.36
N PRO A 461 6.03 -43.18 12.18
CA PRO A 461 6.55 -44.53 12.30
C PRO A 461 5.48 -45.34 13.02
N ALA A 462 4.85 -46.27 12.30
CA ALA A 462 4.05 -47.30 12.91
C ALA A 462 4.92 -48.03 13.93
N ALA A 463 4.48 -48.02 15.19
CA ALA A 463 4.98 -48.91 16.21
C ALA A 463 4.80 -50.35 15.72
N LEU A 464 5.90 -51.11 15.73
CA LEU A 464 5.86 -52.56 15.66
C LEU A 464 5.89 -53.07 17.10
N GLU A 465 4.80 -53.76 17.47
CA GLU A 465 4.81 -54.86 18.44
C GLU A 465 5.56 -56.06 17.86
#